data_AF-A0A392PCH2-F1
#
_entry.id   AF-A0A392PCH2-F1
#
_cell.length_a   1.000
_cell.length_b   1.000
_cell.length_c   1.000
_cell.angle_alpha   90.00
_cell.angle_beta   90.00
_cell.angle_gamma   90.00
#
_symmetry.space_group_name_H-M   'P 1'
#
loop_
_entity.id
_entity.type
_entity.pdbx_description
1 polymer ?
#
loop_
_entity_poly.entity_id
_entity_poly.type
_entity_poly.pdbx_seq_one_letter_code
_entity_poly.pdbx_strand_id
1 'polypeptide(L)'
;MQTFKALLTSASSSNQLTALGELLYQCHYSYSACGLGSDGTDRLVHLVQELQHSAASKSEGGTLYGAKITGGGSGGTVCVIGKNCLKSSEQIIELQKRYKKATGYLPFIFEGSSPGAGKFGYLKIRRRATPRKVDSYGDINAALAEK
;
A
#
# COMPACT_ATOMS: atom_id res chain seq x y z
N MET A 1 1.63 -11.14 -4.30
CA MET A 1 2.15 -10.15 -3.33
C MET A 1 3.67 -10.00 -3.33
N GLN A 2 4.48 -11.06 -3.51
CA GLN A 2 5.95 -10.94 -3.54
C GLN A 2 6.46 -10.02 -4.66
N THR A 3 5.92 -10.15 -5.88
CA THR A 3 6.26 -9.27 -7.03
C THR A 3 5.96 -7.81 -6.75
N PHE A 4 4.79 -7.51 -6.18
CA PHE A 4 4.40 -6.15 -5.81
C PHE A 4 5.40 -5.53 -4.82
N LYS A 5 5.79 -6.29 -3.78
CA LYS A 5 6.80 -5.85 -2.81
C LYS A 5 8.15 -5.58 -3.48
N ALA A 6 8.62 -6.50 -4.34
CA ALA A 6 9.89 -6.34 -5.04
C ALA A 6 9.90 -5.09 -5.93
N LEU A 7 8.81 -4.86 -6.68
CA LEU A 7 8.65 -3.68 -7.51
C LEU A 7 8.60 -2.39 -6.69
N LEU A 8 7.92 -2.39 -5.54
CA LEU A 8 7.81 -1.22 -4.66
C LEU A 8 9.19 -0.80 -4.09
N THR A 9 10.11 -1.75 -3.90
CA THR A 9 11.47 -1.48 -3.42
C THR A 9 12.49 -1.24 -4.52
N SER A 10 12.11 -1.41 -5.79
CA SER A 10 13.01 -1.23 -6.94
C SER A 10 13.14 0.25 -7.34
N ALA A 11 14.11 0.56 -8.21
CA ALA A 11 14.30 1.92 -8.71
C ALA A 11 13.05 2.42 -9.46
N SER A 12 12.62 3.64 -9.15
CA SER A 12 11.45 4.26 -9.78
C SER A 12 11.65 4.43 -11.28
N SER A 13 10.75 3.86 -12.07
CA SER A 13 10.71 4.01 -13.53
C SER A 13 9.28 3.89 -14.04
N SER A 14 9.00 4.37 -15.25
CA SER A 14 7.66 4.23 -15.85
C SER A 14 7.22 2.77 -15.97
N ASN A 15 8.13 1.86 -16.34
CA ASN A 15 7.83 0.42 -16.43
C ASN A 15 7.48 -0.17 -15.07
N GLN A 16 8.20 0.23 -14.02
CA GLN A 16 7.94 -0.18 -12.65
C GLN A 16 6.56 0.31 -12.17
N LEU A 17 6.21 1.57 -12.44
CA LEU A 17 4.90 2.14 -12.12
C LEU A 17 3.77 1.44 -12.89
N THR A 18 3.95 1.16 -14.18
CA THR A 18 2.99 0.40 -14.99
C THR A 18 2.76 -0.99 -14.43
N ALA A 19 3.84 -1.72 -14.10
CA ALA A 19 3.73 -3.05 -13.53
C ALA A 19 3.04 -3.04 -12.15
N LEU A 20 3.37 -2.07 -11.29
CA LEU A 20 2.66 -1.88 -10.02
C LEU A 20 1.17 -1.57 -10.25
N GLY A 21 0.87 -0.69 -11.18
CA GLY A 21 -0.48 -0.26 -11.49
C GLY A 21 -1.37 -1.40 -11.99
N GLU A 22 -0.85 -2.22 -12.91
CA GLU A 22 -1.52 -3.43 -13.38
C GLU A 22 -1.81 -4.39 -12.21
N LEU A 23 -0.83 -4.61 -11.34
CA LEU A 23 -1.03 -5.44 -10.15
C LEU A 23 -2.09 -4.85 -9.20
N LEU A 24 -2.23 -3.53 -9.09
CA LEU A 24 -3.31 -2.91 -8.32
C LEU A 24 -4.68 -3.22 -8.93
N TYR A 25 -4.85 -3.07 -10.24
CA TYR A 25 -6.10 -3.43 -10.91
C TYR A 25 -6.46 -4.90 -10.72
N GLN A 26 -5.50 -5.81 -10.91
CA GLN A 26 -5.72 -7.23 -10.67
C GLN A 26 -6.11 -7.53 -9.21
N CYS A 27 -5.50 -6.83 -8.24
CA CYS A 27 -5.92 -6.92 -6.84
C CYS A 27 -7.36 -6.43 -6.64
N HIS A 28 -7.74 -5.32 -7.27
CA HIS A 28 -9.11 -4.79 -7.17
C HIS A 28 -10.13 -5.80 -7.70
N TYR A 29 -9.93 -6.33 -8.90
CA TYR A 29 -10.83 -7.32 -9.49
C TYR A 29 -10.93 -8.58 -8.62
N SER A 30 -9.82 -9.05 -8.05
CA SER A 30 -9.83 -10.18 -7.12
C SER A 30 -10.64 -9.88 -5.85
N TYR A 31 -10.56 -8.66 -5.31
CA TYR A 31 -11.34 -8.27 -4.13
C TYR A 31 -12.83 -8.18 -4.46
N SER A 32 -13.18 -7.58 -5.61
CA SER A 32 -14.57 -7.51 -6.07
C SER A 32 -15.15 -8.90 -6.32
N ALA A 33 -14.39 -9.83 -6.90
CA ALA A 33 -14.81 -11.22 -7.09
C ALA A 33 -15.09 -11.97 -5.77
N CYS A 34 -14.40 -11.60 -4.69
CA CYS A 34 -14.65 -12.11 -3.33
C CYS A 34 -15.79 -11.38 -2.59
N GLY A 35 -16.54 -10.51 -3.25
CA GLY A 35 -17.64 -9.74 -2.63
C GLY A 35 -17.18 -8.56 -1.78
N LEU A 36 -15.91 -8.15 -1.88
CA LEU A 36 -15.37 -6.98 -1.15
C LEU A 36 -15.42 -5.69 -1.97
N GLY A 37 -15.87 -5.74 -3.22
CA GLY A 37 -16.06 -4.58 -4.09
C GLY A 37 -17.28 -3.75 -3.72
N SER A 38 -17.47 -2.64 -4.42
CA SER A 38 -18.70 -1.82 -4.33
C SER A 38 -18.82 -0.94 -5.57
N ASP A 39 -20.04 -0.62 -5.98
CA ASP A 39 -20.27 0.25 -7.15
C ASP A 39 -19.50 1.57 -7.08
N GLY A 40 -19.36 2.14 -5.88
CA GLY A 40 -18.62 3.38 -5.65
C GLY A 40 -17.11 3.22 -5.87
N THR A 41 -16.48 2.22 -5.25
CA THR A 41 -15.05 1.97 -5.42
C THR A 41 -14.72 1.52 -6.83
N ASP A 42 -15.58 0.70 -7.43
CA ASP A 42 -15.39 0.16 -8.77
C ASP A 42 -15.50 1.29 -9.81
N ARG A 43 -16.42 2.24 -9.61
CA ARG A 43 -16.51 3.45 -10.43
C ARG A 43 -15.28 4.34 -10.30
N LEU A 44 -14.73 4.53 -9.10
CA LEU A 44 -13.49 5.28 -8.91
C LEU A 44 -12.33 4.63 -9.67
N VAL A 45 -12.18 3.31 -9.56
CA VAL A 45 -11.12 2.56 -10.28
C VAL A 45 -11.28 2.68 -11.79
N HIS A 46 -12.51 2.56 -12.32
CA HIS A 46 -12.77 2.78 -13.74
C HIS A 46 -12.43 4.20 -14.20
N LEU A 47 -12.76 5.24 -13.42
CA LEU A 47 -12.39 6.62 -13.75
C LEU A 47 -10.86 6.82 -13.81
N VAL A 48 -10.09 6.14 -12.95
CA VAL A 48 -8.63 6.15 -13.04
C VAL A 48 -8.18 5.53 -14.36
N GLN A 49 -8.73 4.37 -14.75
CA GLN A 49 -8.40 3.69 -16.00
C GLN A 49 -8.72 4.57 -17.22
N GLU A 50 -9.86 5.25 -17.22
CA GLU A 50 -10.23 6.19 -18.30
C GLU A 50 -9.23 7.34 -18.43
N LEU A 51 -8.86 7.96 -17.31
CA LEU A 51 -7.89 9.07 -17.31
C LEU A 51 -6.49 8.60 -17.71
N GLN A 52 -6.06 7.44 -17.21
CA GLN A 52 -4.80 6.78 -17.57
C GLN A 52 -4.70 6.53 -19.07
N HIS A 53 -5.77 6.05 -19.70
CA HIS A 53 -5.77 5.69 -21.13
C HIS A 53 -6.26 6.79 -22.07
N SER A 54 -6.57 7.98 -21.54
CA SER A 54 -6.99 9.13 -22.33
C SER A 54 -5.93 9.55 -23.36
N ALA A 55 -6.37 10.13 -24.48
CA ALA A 55 -5.46 10.57 -25.55
C ALA A 55 -4.40 11.57 -25.04
N ALA A 56 -4.80 12.49 -24.17
CA ALA A 56 -3.89 13.46 -23.52
C ALA A 56 -2.84 12.78 -22.62
N SER A 57 -3.22 11.71 -21.91
CA SER A 57 -2.28 10.92 -21.10
C SER A 57 -1.24 10.21 -21.97
N LYS A 58 -1.64 9.69 -23.14
CA LYS A 58 -0.73 9.01 -24.07
C LYS A 58 0.28 9.94 -24.73
N SER A 59 -0.10 11.17 -25.05
CA SER A 59 0.82 12.16 -25.64
C SER A 59 1.90 12.66 -24.68
N GLU A 60 1.65 12.64 -23.37
CA GLU A 60 2.56 13.16 -22.33
C GLU A 60 3.30 12.05 -21.55
N GLY A 61 3.23 10.79 -22.03
CA GLY A 61 3.93 9.66 -21.41
C GLY A 61 3.33 9.17 -20.09
N GLY A 62 2.04 9.45 -19.84
CA GLY A 62 1.21 8.88 -18.76
C GLY A 62 1.59 9.31 -17.34
N THR A 63 0.58 9.61 -16.53
CA THR A 63 0.75 10.15 -15.16
C THR A 63 0.07 9.30 -14.08
N LEU A 64 -1.06 8.67 -14.38
CA LEU A 64 -1.68 7.64 -13.53
C LEU A 64 -1.40 6.25 -14.11
N TYR A 65 -1.22 5.26 -13.24
CA TYR A 65 -0.79 3.91 -13.64
C TYR A 65 -1.69 2.80 -13.13
N GLY A 66 -2.39 3.01 -12.01
CA GLY A 66 -3.27 2.00 -11.45
C GLY A 66 -4.06 2.47 -10.25
N ALA A 67 -5.08 1.70 -9.88
CA ALA A 67 -5.84 1.93 -8.67
C ALA A 67 -6.44 0.65 -8.11
N LYS A 68 -6.73 0.67 -6.81
CA LYS A 68 -7.50 -0.39 -6.15
C LYS A 68 -8.20 0.08 -4.88
N ILE A 69 -9.21 -0.65 -4.46
CA ILE A 69 -9.77 -0.58 -3.11
C ILE A 69 -8.72 -0.88 -2.02
N THR A 70 -8.79 -0.15 -0.90
CA THR A 70 -7.97 -0.39 0.30
C THR A 70 -8.84 -0.45 1.56
N GLY A 71 -8.38 -1.18 2.58
CA GLY A 71 -9.15 -1.45 3.80
C GLY A 71 -9.95 -2.75 3.73
N GLY A 72 -11.07 -2.81 4.46
CA GLY A 72 -11.88 -4.02 4.63
C GLY A 72 -12.81 -4.37 3.47
N GLY A 73 -13.11 -3.44 2.56
CA GLY A 73 -14.04 -3.66 1.44
C GLY A 73 -15.42 -3.04 1.63
N SER A 74 -16.34 -3.34 0.70
CA SER A 74 -17.75 -2.88 0.69
C SER A 74 -17.92 -1.36 0.64
N GLY A 75 -16.94 -0.66 0.05
CA GLY A 75 -16.87 0.80 0.00
C GLY A 75 -15.55 1.33 0.54
N GLY A 76 -15.56 2.60 0.97
CA GLY A 76 -14.40 3.24 1.59
C GLY A 76 -13.47 3.90 0.59
N THR A 77 -12.19 3.53 0.62
CA THR A 77 -11.12 4.28 -0.02
C THR A 77 -10.51 3.52 -1.20
N VAL A 78 -10.21 4.26 -2.26
CA VAL A 78 -9.40 3.76 -3.39
C VAL A 78 -8.02 4.42 -3.32
N CYS A 79 -6.98 3.61 -3.41
CA CYS A 79 -5.61 4.07 -3.59
C CYS A 79 -5.30 4.12 -5.08
N VAL A 80 -4.71 5.23 -5.52
CA VAL A 80 -4.27 5.47 -6.89
C VAL A 80 -2.75 5.60 -6.89
N ILE A 81 -2.07 4.98 -7.85
CA ILE A 81 -0.64 5.15 -8.07
C ILE A 81 -0.39 6.01 -9.32
N GLY A 82 0.47 7.01 -9.15
CA GLY A 82 0.80 7.99 -10.17
C GLY A 82 2.22 8.54 -10.04
N LYS A 83 2.69 9.24 -11.06
CA LYS A 83 3.92 10.04 -10.99
C LYS A 83 3.73 11.17 -9.97
N ASN A 84 4.78 11.48 -9.22
CA ASN A 84 4.79 12.64 -8.34
C ASN A 84 5.01 13.92 -9.17
N CYS A 85 3.96 14.42 -9.80
CA CYS A 85 3.96 15.64 -10.61
C CYS A 85 2.60 16.34 -10.56
N LEU A 86 2.60 17.64 -10.88
CA LEU A 86 1.40 18.48 -10.88
C LEU A 86 0.25 17.88 -11.72
N LYS A 87 0.59 17.31 -12.88
CA LYS A 87 -0.40 16.72 -13.79
C LYS A 87 -1.17 15.55 -13.18
N SER A 88 -0.51 14.72 -12.37
CA SER A 88 -1.20 13.66 -11.63
C SER A 88 -2.20 14.25 -10.65
N SER A 89 -1.82 15.30 -9.91
CA SER A 89 -2.73 15.98 -8.97
C SER A 89 -3.93 16.60 -9.68
N GLU A 90 -3.73 17.24 -10.84
CA GLU A 90 -4.83 17.75 -11.68
C GLU A 90 -5.80 16.64 -12.10
N GLN A 91 -5.28 15.47 -12.49
CA GLN A 91 -6.11 14.32 -12.87
C GLN A 91 -6.87 13.72 -11.69
N ILE A 92 -6.29 13.71 -10.48
CA ILE A 92 -7.00 13.29 -9.26
C ILE A 92 -8.16 14.26 -8.95
N ILE A 93 -7.95 15.57 -9.11
CA ILE A 93 -9.01 16.58 -8.95
C ILE A 93 -10.11 16.38 -10.00
N GLU A 94 -9.74 16.13 -11.26
CA GLU A 94 -10.69 15.84 -12.34
C GLU A 94 -11.50 14.56 -12.05
N LEU A 95 -10.84 13.51 -11.57
CA LEU A 95 -11.49 12.27 -11.14
C LEU A 95 -12.53 12.53 -10.05
N GLN A 96 -12.16 13.32 -9.02
CA GLN A 96 -13.05 13.70 -7.92
C GLN A 96 -14.30 14.44 -8.44
N LYS A 97 -14.11 15.36 -9.39
CA LYS A 97 -15.20 16.11 -10.04
C LYS A 97 -16.11 15.18 -10.86
N ARG A 98 -15.53 14.27 -11.66
CA ARG A 98 -16.30 13.29 -12.46
C ARG A 98 -17.12 12.36 -11.57
N TYR A 99 -16.52 11.89 -10.48
CA TYR A 99 -17.23 11.04 -9.51
C TYR A 99 -18.40 11.78 -8.85
N LYS A 100 -18.18 13.03 -8.39
CA LYS A 100 -19.26 13.88 -7.85
C LYS A 100 -20.37 14.10 -8.85
N LYS A 101 -20.03 14.41 -10.11
CA LYS A 101 -21.02 14.61 -11.17
C LYS A 101 -21.88 13.36 -11.38
N ALA A 102 -21.27 12.18 -11.30
CA ALA A 102 -21.98 10.91 -11.53
C ALA A 102 -22.79 10.40 -10.32
N THR A 103 -22.41 10.76 -9.10
CA THR A 103 -22.97 10.14 -7.87
C THR A 103 -23.57 11.13 -6.87
N GLY A 104 -23.34 12.43 -7.04
CA GLY A 104 -23.66 13.46 -6.05
C GLY A 104 -22.69 13.55 -4.87
N TYR A 105 -21.84 12.53 -4.65
CA TYR A 105 -20.89 12.48 -3.54
C TYR A 105 -19.52 13.00 -3.95
N LEU A 106 -18.91 13.88 -3.15
CA LEU A 106 -17.53 14.36 -3.34
C LEU A 106 -16.57 13.54 -2.48
N PRO A 107 -15.75 12.62 -3.04
CA PRO A 107 -14.80 11.85 -2.26
C PRO A 107 -13.75 12.74 -1.62
N PHE A 108 -13.31 12.42 -0.40
CA PHE A 108 -12.18 13.11 0.22
C PHE A 108 -10.86 12.65 -0.41
N ILE A 109 -9.96 13.58 -0.71
CA ILE A 109 -8.62 13.28 -1.24
C ILE A 109 -7.63 13.24 -0.08
N PHE A 110 -7.00 12.09 0.13
CA PHE A 110 -5.88 11.96 1.04
C PHE A 110 -4.57 12.11 0.26
N GLU A 111 -3.76 13.09 0.65
CA GLU A 111 -2.43 13.33 0.08
C GLU A 111 -1.39 13.48 1.20
N GLY A 112 -0.14 13.14 0.88
CA GLY A 112 0.98 13.20 1.79
C GLY A 112 1.39 11.83 2.32
N SER A 113 2.61 11.77 2.85
CA SER A 113 3.12 10.59 3.54
C SER A 113 4.00 11.03 4.70
N SER A 114 4.12 10.18 5.70
CA SER A 114 5.01 10.39 6.83
C SER A 114 5.84 9.13 7.09
N PRO A 115 7.02 9.28 7.72
CA PRO A 115 7.71 8.15 8.31
C PRO A 115 6.79 7.28 9.20
N GLY A 116 6.63 6.01 8.84
CA GLY A 116 5.97 5.04 9.72
C GLY A 116 6.87 4.61 10.88
N ALA A 117 6.30 3.94 11.88
CA ALA A 117 7.03 3.42 13.05
C ALA A 117 8.27 2.57 12.67
N GLY A 118 8.20 1.82 11.57
CA GLY A 118 9.34 1.03 11.06
C GLY A 118 10.58 1.86 10.71
N LYS A 119 10.45 3.15 10.39
CA LYS A 119 11.59 4.05 10.15
C LYS A 119 12.32 4.42 11.46
N PHE A 120 11.59 4.45 12.58
CA PHE A 120 12.11 4.88 13.88
C PHE A 120 12.59 3.71 14.76
N GLY A 121 12.34 2.47 14.35
CA GLY A 121 12.67 1.27 15.13
C GLY A 121 11.67 0.99 16.26
N TYR A 122 12.02 0.08 17.17
CA TYR A 122 11.18 -0.28 18.31
C TYR A 122 12.02 -0.72 19.51
N LEU A 123 11.50 -0.50 20.73
CA LEU A 123 12.10 -1.00 21.96
C LEU A 123 11.68 -2.46 22.18
N LYS A 124 12.65 -3.38 22.20
CA LYS A 124 12.39 -4.81 22.44
C LYS A 124 12.56 -5.14 23.91
N ILE A 125 11.45 -5.31 24.63
CA ILE A 125 11.46 -5.75 26.03
C ILE A 125 11.79 -7.25 26.07
N ARG A 126 12.85 -7.64 26.78
CA ARG A 126 13.17 -9.04 27.06
C ARG A 126 12.88 -9.33 28.53
N ARG A 127 12.22 -10.45 28.82
CA ARG A 127 12.07 -10.94 30.20
C ARG A 127 13.47 -11.26 30.73
N ARG A 128 13.83 -10.76 31.92
CA ARG A 128 15.06 -11.20 32.60
C ARG A 128 14.99 -12.72 32.77
N ALA A 129 16.06 -13.41 32.39
CA ALA A 129 16.21 -14.81 32.76
C ALA A 129 16.14 -14.89 34.29
N THR A 130 15.23 -15.72 34.80
CA THR A 130 15.28 -16.13 36.20
C THR A 130 16.62 -16.83 36.43
N PRO A 131 17.41 -16.44 37.46
CA PRO A 131 18.59 -17.19 37.83
C PRO A 131 18.19 -18.66 38.01
N ARG A 132 18.95 -19.59 37.44
CA ARG A 132 18.79 -21.02 37.76
C ARG A 132 18.90 -21.13 39.27
N LYS A 133 17.87 -21.65 39.93
CA LYS A 133 18.06 -22.22 41.26
C LYS A 133 18.99 -23.41 41.09
N VAL A 134 20.12 -23.38 41.79
CA VAL A 134 21.05 -24.50 41.86
C VAL A 134 20.39 -25.52 42.79
N ASP A 135 19.61 -26.42 42.21
CA ASP A 135 18.86 -27.44 42.94
C ASP A 135 19.57 -28.81 42.83
N SER A 136 20.89 -28.87 43.00
CA SER A 136 21.57 -30.10 43.46
C SER A 136 23.03 -29.87 43.83
N TYR A 137 23.54 -30.73 44.73
CA TYR A 137 24.96 -30.86 45.10
C TYR A 137 25.90 -31.22 43.92
N GLY A 138 25.37 -31.47 42.71
CA GLY A 138 26.17 -31.78 41.52
C GLY A 138 26.74 -30.56 40.80
N ASP A 139 26.07 -29.40 40.89
CA ASP A 139 26.41 -28.20 40.11
C ASP A 139 27.59 -27.40 40.70
N ILE A 140 27.89 -27.60 41.99
CA ILE A 140 29.03 -26.95 42.68
C ILE A 140 30.39 -27.42 42.15
N ASN A 141 30.50 -28.67 41.69
CA ASN A 141 31.77 -29.21 41.19
C ASN A 141 32.10 -28.73 39.77
N ALA A 142 31.08 -28.40 38.97
CA ALA A 142 31.29 -27.84 37.62
C ALA A 142 31.76 -26.38 37.67
N ALA A 143 31.32 -25.59 38.65
CA ALA A 143 31.71 -24.18 38.80
C ALA A 143 33.12 -23.99 39.38
N LEU A 144 33.69 -24.99 40.04
CA LEU A 144 35.04 -24.94 40.63
C LEU A 144 36.14 -25.51 39.71
N ALA A 145 35.78 -26.13 38.58
CA ALA A 145 36.71 -26.71 37.61
C ALA A 145 37.18 -25.73 36.51
N GLU A 146 36.62 -24.51 36.47
CA GLU A 146 37.01 -23.45 35.52
C GLU A 146 37.94 -22.38 36.17
N LYS A 147 38.83 -22.78 37.08
CA LYS A 147 39.91 -21.95 37.60
C LYS A 147 41.29 -22.56 37.35
#